data_AF-A0A5M6C026-F1
#
_entry.id   AF-A0A5M6C026-F1
#
_cell.length_a   1.000
_cell.length_b   1.000
_cell.length_c   1.000
_cell.angle_alpha   90.00
_cell.angle_beta   90.00
_cell.angle_gamma   90.00
#
_symmetry.space_group_name_H-M   'P 1'
#
loop_
_entity.id
_entity.type
_entity.pdbx_description
1 polymer ?
#
loop_
_entity_poly.entity_id
_entity_poly.type
_entity_poly.pdbx_seq_one_letter_code
_entity_poly.pdbx_strand_id
1 'polypeptide(L)'
;MLAFFRRVAVLGLVAALSATAVSAKGALGIKAAKVSITSSNGISDATYTLKEPEPLPNPITLTEQSIFKLAFTVIDTATGESVYPQQAHLLLEDPKGDDVTLPLSVKGNGKAQITINTAKPHPALLPTHGKFHLTLLLSSLDALTPLAYPLGELTIPDSILKPLVRKRHDLPPRQGEPAFQAEQEIVHTFKEEEKTVGWTKSGAGVIITLAPWGLLLALLSRIFPSLNFQSPPVSSYVFLLVLAAIETLIFVYWVGLKLYQLLPPLIALSVIAAYTGVVALRELRVRRLKAGGAP
;
A
#
# COMPACT_ATOMS: atom_id res chain seq x y z
N MET A 1 -55.87 64.96 66.80
CA MET A 1 -54.94 64.68 65.68
C MET A 1 -55.21 63.24 65.25
N LEU A 2 -56.18 62.99 64.37
CA LEU A 2 -56.03 62.87 62.91
C LEU A 2 -55.05 61.77 62.46
N ALA A 3 -55.63 60.67 61.96
CA ALA A 3 -55.25 59.95 60.73
C ALA A 3 -53.92 59.17 60.74
N PHE A 4 -53.68 58.06 60.02
CA PHE A 4 -54.40 57.22 59.07
C PHE A 4 -53.44 56.03 58.76
N PHE A 5 -53.97 54.80 58.68
CA PHE A 5 -53.70 53.76 57.66
C PHE A 5 -52.29 53.41 57.09
N ARG A 6 -52.17 52.08 56.84
CA ARG A 6 -51.21 51.29 56.03
C ARG A 6 -49.94 50.88 56.79
N ARG A 7 -49.67 49.59 57.04
CA ARG A 7 -49.73 48.45 56.11
C ARG A 7 -50.08 47.14 56.83
N VAL A 8 -51.29 46.65 56.54
CA VAL A 8 -51.62 45.22 56.55
C VAL A 8 -51.23 44.70 55.17
N ALA A 9 -50.49 43.58 55.09
CA ALA A 9 -50.73 42.56 54.06
C ALA A 9 -49.72 41.40 54.19
N VAL A 10 -50.27 40.26 54.63
CA VAL A 10 -50.02 38.93 54.05
C VAL A 10 -48.63 38.33 54.24
N LEU A 11 -48.46 37.62 55.35
CA LEU A 11 -47.61 36.44 55.42
C LEU A 11 -48.38 35.36 56.19
N GLY A 12 -49.48 34.93 55.57
CA GLY A 12 -50.22 33.74 55.96
C GLY A 12 -50.50 32.94 54.71
N LEU A 13 -50.40 31.62 54.86
CA LEU A 13 -51.08 30.62 54.04
C LEU A 13 -50.48 30.29 52.66
N VAL A 14 -49.48 29.39 52.61
CA VAL A 14 -49.48 28.24 51.67
C VAL A 14 -48.65 27.12 52.29
N ALA A 15 -49.27 26.36 53.19
CA ALA A 15 -48.90 24.98 53.48
C ALA A 15 -50.01 24.11 52.88
N ALA A 16 -49.90 23.75 51.60
CA ALA A 16 -50.59 22.64 50.95
C ALA A 16 -50.24 22.62 49.45
N LEU A 17 -50.07 21.41 48.90
CA LEU A 17 -49.93 21.08 47.48
C LEU A 17 -48.54 21.29 46.84
N SER A 18 -47.61 20.40 47.17
CA SER A 18 -46.71 19.83 46.16
C SER A 18 -46.34 18.39 46.53
N ALA A 19 -47.36 17.56 46.76
CA ALA A 19 -47.23 16.13 46.48
C ALA A 19 -47.12 15.99 44.96
N THR A 20 -45.91 16.21 44.43
CA THR A 20 -45.58 15.75 43.08
C THR A 20 -45.69 14.23 43.15
N ALA A 21 -46.70 13.71 42.46
CA ALA A 21 -46.77 12.30 42.14
C ALA A 21 -45.40 11.93 41.57
N VAL A 22 -44.68 11.06 42.27
CA VAL A 22 -43.65 10.24 41.64
C VAL A 22 -44.43 9.38 40.66
N SER A 23 -44.63 9.91 39.45
CA SER A 23 -45.05 9.12 38.31
C SER A 23 -43.97 8.07 38.19
N ALA A 24 -44.32 6.81 38.45
CA ALA A 24 -43.41 5.70 38.22
C ALA A 24 -42.87 5.87 36.80
N LYS A 25 -41.57 6.18 36.66
CA LYS A 25 -40.93 6.26 35.34
C LYS A 25 -41.16 4.88 34.71
N GLY A 26 -41.89 4.83 33.60
CA GLY A 26 -42.07 3.59 32.85
C GLY A 26 -40.71 2.98 32.53
N ALA A 27 -40.60 1.66 32.47
CA ALA A 27 -39.34 1.00 32.13
C ALA A 27 -39.35 0.57 30.66
N LEU A 28 -38.23 0.79 29.97
CA LEU A 28 -38.05 0.25 28.63
C LEU A 28 -37.95 -1.28 28.73
N GLY A 29 -38.77 -1.97 27.94
CA GLY A 29 -38.75 -3.42 27.80
C GLY A 29 -38.70 -3.82 26.33
N ILE A 30 -38.50 -5.11 26.09
CA ILE A 30 -38.39 -5.63 24.73
C ILE A 30 -39.47 -6.67 24.46
N LYS A 31 -40.15 -6.52 23.32
CA LYS A 31 -41.15 -7.47 22.83
C LYS A 31 -40.73 -8.09 21.51
N ALA A 32 -41.05 -9.38 21.37
CA ALA A 32 -40.81 -10.16 20.15
C ALA A 32 -39.35 -10.12 19.67
N ALA A 33 -38.40 -10.18 20.61
CA ALA A 33 -36.98 -10.26 20.29
C ALA A 33 -36.65 -11.61 19.66
N LYS A 34 -35.98 -11.55 18.51
CA LYS A 34 -35.54 -12.70 17.73
C LYS A 34 -34.10 -12.50 17.31
N VAL A 35 -33.28 -13.50 17.57
CA VAL A 35 -31.92 -13.64 17.05
C VAL A 35 -31.96 -14.70 15.97
N SER A 36 -31.64 -14.32 14.74
CA SER A 36 -31.51 -15.23 13.61
C SER A 36 -30.06 -15.25 13.14
N ILE A 37 -29.50 -16.45 13.03
CA ILE A 37 -28.20 -16.72 12.42
C ILE A 37 -28.49 -17.38 11.09
N THR A 38 -27.96 -16.82 10.01
CA THR A 38 -28.06 -17.41 8.67
C THR A 38 -26.66 -17.60 8.13
N SER A 39 -26.31 -18.83 7.79
CA SER A 39 -25.04 -19.25 7.21
C SER A 39 -25.17 -19.38 5.69
N SER A 40 -24.09 -19.15 4.95
CA SER A 40 -24.11 -19.30 3.48
C SER A 40 -24.44 -20.72 3.01
N ASN A 41 -24.11 -21.72 3.84
CA ASN A 41 -24.37 -23.13 3.56
C ASN A 41 -25.75 -23.61 4.04
N GLY A 42 -26.50 -22.78 4.80
CA GLY A 42 -27.80 -23.13 5.38
C GLY A 42 -27.78 -24.18 6.50
N ILE A 43 -26.60 -24.71 6.86
CA ILE A 43 -26.44 -25.84 7.79
C ILE A 43 -26.46 -25.37 9.26
N SER A 44 -25.96 -24.15 9.54
CA SER A 44 -25.90 -23.61 10.90
C SER A 44 -26.91 -22.48 11.13
N ASP A 45 -28.05 -22.56 10.44
CA ASP A 45 -29.13 -21.59 10.57
C ASP A 45 -29.90 -21.86 11.86
N ALA A 46 -30.00 -20.85 12.71
CA ALA A 46 -30.69 -20.98 14.00
C ALA A 46 -31.47 -19.70 14.29
N THR A 47 -32.70 -19.86 14.79
CA THR A 47 -33.52 -18.75 15.26
C THR A 47 -33.86 -18.96 16.73
N TYR A 48 -33.41 -18.04 17.57
CA TYR A 48 -33.70 -18.01 18.99
C TYR A 48 -34.69 -16.89 19.29
N THR A 49 -35.79 -17.23 19.96
CA THR A 49 -36.71 -16.25 20.51
C THR A 49 -36.27 -15.87 21.91
N LEU A 50 -36.09 -14.58 22.16
CA LEU A 50 -35.67 -14.08 23.47
C LEU A 50 -36.87 -13.66 24.28
N LYS A 51 -36.84 -14.00 25.56
CA LYS A 51 -37.80 -13.54 26.57
C LYS A 51 -37.00 -12.88 27.68
N GLU A 52 -37.27 -11.60 27.88
CA GLU A 52 -36.73 -10.86 29.01
C GLU A 52 -37.20 -11.51 30.33
N PRO A 53 -36.33 -11.74 31.34
CA PRO A 53 -34.93 -11.33 31.47
C PRO A 53 -33.89 -12.46 31.21
N GLU A 54 -34.31 -13.61 30.67
CA GLU A 54 -33.40 -14.76 30.50
C GLU A 54 -32.42 -14.52 29.33
N PRO A 55 -31.11 -14.69 29.52
CA PRO A 55 -30.13 -14.62 28.43
C PRO A 55 -30.23 -15.87 27.52
N LEU A 56 -29.56 -15.83 26.36
CA LEU A 56 -29.47 -17.00 25.49
C LEU A 56 -28.81 -18.18 26.23
N PRO A 57 -29.38 -19.40 26.15
CA PRO A 57 -28.89 -20.55 26.89
C PRO A 57 -27.60 -21.15 26.32
N ASN A 58 -27.32 -20.93 25.03
CA ASN A 58 -26.14 -21.47 24.36
C ASN A 58 -25.32 -20.36 23.70
N PRO A 59 -23.97 -20.43 23.74
CA PRO A 59 -23.12 -19.47 23.06
C PRO A 59 -23.33 -19.56 21.55
N ILE A 60 -23.44 -18.41 20.90
CA ILE A 60 -23.61 -18.33 19.44
C ILE A 60 -22.24 -18.33 18.78
N THR A 61 -21.95 -19.35 17.99
CA THR A 61 -20.75 -19.42 17.16
C THR A 61 -21.06 -19.00 15.72
N LEU A 62 -20.45 -17.90 15.26
CA LEU A 62 -20.55 -17.46 13.87
C LEU A 62 -19.49 -18.16 13.01
N THR A 63 -19.82 -18.43 11.74
CA THR A 63 -18.90 -18.94 10.72
C THR A 63 -18.49 -17.82 9.75
N GLU A 64 -17.50 -18.07 8.89
CA GLU A 64 -16.86 -17.02 8.06
C GLU A 64 -17.80 -16.24 7.13
N GLN A 65 -18.92 -16.82 6.74
CA GLN A 65 -19.93 -16.20 5.87
C GLN A 65 -21.33 -16.23 6.49
N SER A 66 -21.40 -16.07 7.81
CA SER A 66 -22.66 -16.00 8.53
C SER A 66 -23.14 -14.56 8.73
N ILE A 67 -24.46 -14.43 8.85
CA ILE A 67 -25.13 -13.17 9.15
C ILE A 67 -25.86 -13.38 10.46
N PHE A 68 -25.47 -12.62 11.46
CA PHE A 68 -26.20 -12.49 12.71
C PHE A 68 -27.18 -11.33 12.58
N LYS A 69 -28.45 -11.57 12.86
CA LYS A 69 -29.49 -10.55 12.83
C LYS A 69 -30.30 -10.61 14.12
N LEU A 70 -30.31 -9.48 14.82
CA LEU A 70 -31.13 -9.26 16.01
C LEU A 70 -32.25 -8.30 15.62
N ALA A 71 -33.50 -8.72 15.82
CA ALA A 71 -34.69 -7.91 15.55
C ALA A 71 -35.62 -7.95 16.76
N PHE A 72 -36.07 -6.79 17.20
CA PHE A 72 -36.95 -6.66 18.36
C PHE A 72 -37.82 -5.41 18.28
N THR A 73 -38.83 -5.32 19.14
CA THR A 73 -39.66 -4.12 19.28
C THR A 73 -39.48 -3.56 20.69
N VAL A 74 -39.15 -2.28 20.79
CA VAL A 74 -39.03 -1.56 22.06
C VAL A 74 -40.42 -1.17 22.52
N ILE A 75 -40.73 -1.51 23.76
CA ILE A 75 -42.00 -1.19 24.41
C ILE A 75 -41.75 -0.49 25.73
N ASP A 76 -42.71 0.29 26.18
CA ASP A 76 -42.80 0.68 27.58
C ASP A 76 -43.52 -0.43 28.36
N THR A 77 -42.89 -0.91 29.42
CA THR A 77 -43.44 -1.96 30.30
C THR A 77 -44.68 -1.50 31.07
N ALA A 78 -44.85 -0.19 31.29
CA ALA A 78 -45.99 0.35 32.01
C ALA A 78 -47.24 0.48 31.12
N THR A 79 -47.07 0.90 29.86
CA THR A 79 -48.19 1.16 28.92
C THR A 79 -48.37 0.07 27.86
N GLY A 80 -47.34 -0.76 27.63
CA GLY A 80 -47.33 -1.77 26.57
C GLY A 80 -47.24 -1.19 25.16
N GLU A 81 -47.10 0.13 25.02
CA GLU A 81 -47.02 0.83 23.75
C GLU A 81 -45.59 0.78 23.18
N SER A 82 -45.48 0.83 21.85
CA SER A 82 -44.19 0.86 21.17
C SER A 82 -43.57 2.25 21.27
N VAL A 83 -42.38 2.35 21.84
CA VAL A 83 -41.70 3.62 22.06
C VAL A 83 -40.42 3.70 21.23
N TYR A 84 -40.07 4.91 20.78
CA TYR A 84 -38.81 5.18 20.12
C TYR A 84 -37.73 5.55 21.16
N PRO A 85 -36.72 4.68 21.41
CA PRO A 85 -35.61 5.02 22.29
C PRO A 85 -34.70 6.04 21.62
N GLN A 86 -34.13 6.95 22.42
CA GLN A 86 -33.20 7.95 21.90
C GLN A 86 -31.79 7.40 21.69
N GLN A 87 -31.38 6.44 22.52
CA GLN A 87 -30.13 5.71 22.38
C GLN A 87 -30.44 4.22 22.31
N ALA A 88 -29.91 3.57 21.29
CA ALA A 88 -30.02 2.13 21.10
C ALA A 88 -28.69 1.62 20.55
N HIS A 89 -27.96 0.89 21.40
CA HIS A 89 -26.66 0.35 21.06
C HIS A 89 -26.56 -1.12 21.45
N LEU A 90 -25.84 -1.87 20.64
CA LEU A 90 -25.37 -3.21 20.99
C LEU A 90 -23.91 -3.07 21.44
N LEU A 91 -23.66 -3.36 22.70
CA LEU A 91 -22.32 -3.44 23.26
C LEU A 91 -21.80 -4.88 23.09
N LEU A 92 -20.61 -5.00 22.51
CA LEU A 92 -19.84 -6.23 22.43
C LEU A 92 -18.64 -6.06 23.34
N GLU A 93 -18.69 -6.69 24.51
CA GLU A 93 -17.61 -6.63 25.50
C GLU A 93 -16.61 -7.74 25.20
N ASP A 94 -15.35 -7.39 25.05
CA ASP A 94 -14.26 -8.36 24.85
C ASP A 94 -13.61 -8.65 26.22
N PRO A 95 -13.44 -9.92 26.63
CA PRO A 95 -12.75 -10.25 27.89
C PRO A 95 -11.31 -9.71 27.97
N LYS A 96 -10.71 -9.30 26.85
CA LYS A 96 -9.38 -8.68 26.79
C LYS A 96 -9.39 -7.15 26.84
N GLY A 97 -10.58 -6.53 26.86
CA GLY A 97 -10.77 -5.09 27.11
C GLY A 97 -11.01 -4.22 25.87
N ASP A 98 -11.05 -4.81 24.67
CA ASP A 98 -11.38 -4.09 23.43
C ASP A 98 -12.90 -4.08 23.16
N ASP A 99 -13.63 -3.26 23.92
CA ASP A 99 -15.09 -3.18 23.82
C ASP A 99 -15.55 -2.39 22.60
N VAL A 100 -16.55 -2.92 21.89
CA VAL A 100 -17.10 -2.29 20.68
C VAL A 100 -18.58 -2.03 20.84
N THR A 101 -18.98 -0.78 20.60
CA THR A 101 -20.39 -0.39 20.60
C THR A 101 -20.88 -0.19 19.17
N LEU A 102 -21.94 -0.88 18.77
CA LEU A 102 -22.57 -0.75 17.47
C LEU A 102 -23.96 -0.09 17.60
N PRO A 103 -24.24 0.99 16.84
CA PRO A 103 -25.56 1.62 16.85
C PRO A 103 -26.62 0.71 16.19
N LEU A 104 -27.81 0.69 16.77
CA LEU A 104 -28.97 -0.05 16.27
C LEU A 104 -29.83 0.85 15.37
N SER A 105 -30.37 0.31 14.29
CA SER A 105 -31.36 1.03 13.48
C SER A 105 -32.74 0.85 14.08
N VAL A 106 -33.31 1.92 14.64
CA VAL A 106 -34.65 1.92 15.23
C VAL A 106 -35.59 2.78 14.37
N LYS A 107 -36.77 2.24 14.05
CA LYS A 107 -37.82 2.94 13.31
C LYS A 107 -38.76 3.67 14.28
N GLY A 108 -39.50 4.67 13.79
CA GLY A 108 -40.46 5.43 14.60
C GLY A 108 -41.59 4.61 15.25
N ASN A 109 -41.79 3.36 14.83
CA ASN A 109 -42.73 2.42 15.44
C ASN A 109 -42.09 1.51 16.52
N GLY A 110 -40.92 1.87 17.05
CA GLY A 110 -40.20 1.11 18.07
C GLY A 110 -39.53 -0.18 17.57
N LYS A 111 -39.67 -0.55 16.28
CA LYS A 111 -38.99 -1.73 15.72
C LYS A 111 -37.51 -1.45 15.49
N ALA A 112 -36.66 -2.26 16.09
CA ALA A 112 -35.21 -2.18 15.99
C ALA A 112 -34.64 -3.41 15.27
N GLN A 113 -33.60 -3.18 14.47
CA GLN A 113 -32.86 -4.25 13.82
C GLN A 113 -31.38 -3.91 13.74
N ILE A 114 -30.53 -4.90 14.00
CA ILE A 114 -29.10 -4.88 13.67
C ILE A 114 -28.73 -6.16 12.94
N THR A 115 -27.83 -6.02 11.98
CA THR A 115 -27.30 -7.12 11.19
C THR A 115 -25.77 -7.03 11.23
N ILE A 116 -25.12 -8.07 11.74
CA ILE A 116 -23.68 -8.24 11.72
C ILE A 116 -23.36 -9.29 10.66
N ASN A 117 -22.66 -8.89 9.61
CA ASN A 117 -22.25 -9.78 8.53
C ASN A 117 -20.77 -10.11 8.69
N THR A 118 -20.43 -11.39 8.84
CA THR A 118 -19.03 -11.80 9.01
C THR A 118 -18.23 -11.75 7.70
N ALA A 119 -18.88 -11.80 6.54
CA ALA A 119 -18.18 -11.65 5.25
C ALA A 119 -17.71 -10.21 5.01
N LYS A 120 -18.37 -9.24 5.65
CA LYS A 120 -18.03 -7.81 5.64
C LYS A 120 -18.20 -7.26 7.06
N PRO A 121 -17.29 -7.62 7.99
CA PRO A 121 -17.39 -7.19 9.38
C PRO A 121 -17.33 -5.66 9.47
N HIS A 122 -17.98 -5.11 10.49
CA HIS A 122 -17.90 -3.68 10.76
C HIS A 122 -16.44 -3.31 11.10
N PRO A 123 -15.88 -2.19 10.60
CA PRO A 123 -14.48 -1.83 10.81
C PRO A 123 -14.06 -1.77 12.29
N ALA A 124 -15.00 -1.45 13.17
CA ALA A 124 -14.76 -1.41 14.62
C ALA A 124 -14.54 -2.80 15.26
N LEU A 125 -15.02 -3.88 14.63
CA LEU A 125 -14.83 -5.26 15.09
C LEU A 125 -13.52 -5.89 14.57
N LEU A 126 -12.85 -5.26 13.61
CA LEU A 126 -11.62 -5.83 13.03
C LEU A 126 -10.42 -5.94 13.98
N PRO A 127 -10.20 -5.03 14.95
CA PRO A 127 -9.08 -5.15 15.88
C PRO A 127 -9.35 -6.04 17.10
N THR A 128 -10.59 -6.51 17.29
CA THR A 128 -11.00 -7.21 18.50
C THR A 128 -10.71 -8.71 18.46
N HIS A 129 -10.95 -9.41 19.57
CA HIS A 129 -10.73 -10.84 19.71
C HIS A 129 -12.03 -11.62 19.64
N GLY A 130 -12.02 -12.80 19.02
CA GLY A 130 -13.22 -13.53 18.58
C GLY A 130 -14.24 -14.01 19.63
N LYS A 131 -14.27 -13.50 20.87
CA LYS A 131 -15.26 -13.86 21.89
C LYS A 131 -15.83 -12.58 22.53
N PHE A 132 -17.15 -12.43 22.49
CA PHE A 132 -17.83 -11.24 22.99
C PHE A 132 -18.98 -11.60 23.93
N HIS A 133 -19.16 -10.82 24.98
CA HIS A 133 -20.42 -10.75 25.70
C HIS A 133 -21.30 -9.67 25.07
N LEU A 134 -22.50 -10.06 24.63
CA LEU A 134 -23.45 -9.16 24.00
C LEU A 134 -24.38 -8.55 25.04
N THR A 135 -24.38 -7.23 25.15
CA THR A 135 -25.30 -6.47 25.99
C THR A 135 -26.06 -5.46 25.15
N LEU A 136 -27.39 -5.52 25.21
CA LEU A 136 -28.27 -4.56 24.56
C LEU A 136 -28.52 -3.38 25.49
N LEU A 137 -28.12 -2.19 25.05
CA LEU A 137 -28.27 -0.93 25.78
C LEU A 137 -29.35 -0.07 25.13
N LEU A 138 -30.43 0.19 25.86
CA LEU A 138 -31.50 1.10 25.47
C LEU A 138 -31.63 2.22 26.50
N SER A 139 -31.71 3.47 26.03
CA SER A 139 -31.87 4.62 26.90
C SER A 139 -32.75 5.72 26.27
N SER A 140 -33.35 6.52 27.15
CA SER A 140 -34.15 7.71 26.82
C SER A 140 -33.73 8.85 27.74
N LEU A 141 -33.79 10.12 27.27
CA LEU A 141 -33.21 11.26 28.00
C LEU A 141 -33.72 11.41 29.45
N ASP A 142 -35.02 11.13 29.68
CA ASP A 142 -35.61 11.24 31.02
C ASP A 142 -37.00 10.63 31.19
N ALA A 143 -37.63 10.15 30.11
CA ALA A 143 -39.01 9.69 30.10
C ALA A 143 -39.17 8.27 30.69
N LEU A 144 -38.20 7.39 30.43
CA LEU A 144 -38.24 5.98 30.83
C LEU A 144 -36.92 5.54 31.46
N THR A 145 -36.99 4.54 32.34
CA THR A 145 -35.78 3.91 32.90
C THR A 145 -35.04 3.12 31.81
N PRO A 146 -33.70 3.26 31.73
CA PRO A 146 -32.89 2.61 30.71
C PRO A 146 -32.81 1.10 30.94
N LEU A 147 -32.65 0.34 29.86
CA LEU A 147 -32.54 -1.11 29.87
C LEU A 147 -31.12 -1.53 29.44
N ALA A 148 -30.46 -2.33 30.28
CA ALA A 148 -29.25 -3.05 29.96
C ALA A 148 -29.55 -4.55 30.00
N TYR A 149 -29.76 -5.16 28.84
CA TYR A 149 -30.18 -6.56 28.73
C TYR A 149 -29.04 -7.43 28.19
N PRO A 150 -28.47 -8.35 28.99
CA PRO A 150 -27.44 -9.27 28.52
C PRO A 150 -28.07 -10.31 27.61
N LEU A 151 -27.67 -10.31 26.34
CA LEU A 151 -28.18 -11.25 25.34
C LEU A 151 -27.45 -12.60 25.47
N GLY A 152 -26.15 -12.62 25.70
CA GLY A 152 -25.36 -13.85 25.85
C GLY A 152 -23.99 -13.76 25.17
N GLU A 153 -23.36 -14.91 24.95
CA GLU A 153 -22.01 -14.99 24.36
C GLU A 153 -22.05 -15.17 22.84
N LEU A 154 -21.22 -14.41 22.14
CA LEU A 154 -21.03 -14.47 20.69
C LEU A 154 -19.56 -14.72 20.37
N THR A 155 -19.26 -15.78 19.63
CA THR A 155 -17.90 -16.04 19.15
C THR A 155 -17.82 -15.84 17.64
N ILE A 156 -16.87 -15.01 17.20
CA ILE A 156 -16.57 -14.72 15.79
C ILE A 156 -15.22 -15.36 15.45
N PRO A 157 -15.04 -15.99 14.28
CA PRO A 157 -13.77 -16.57 13.90
C PRO A 157 -12.65 -15.54 13.78
N ASP A 158 -11.50 -15.80 14.42
CA ASP A 158 -10.32 -14.94 14.38
C ASP A 158 -9.74 -14.76 12.96
N SER A 159 -10.07 -15.66 12.03
CA SER A 159 -9.66 -15.53 10.62
C SER A 159 -10.17 -14.25 9.95
N ILE A 160 -11.30 -13.73 10.43
CA ILE A 160 -12.00 -12.55 9.92
C ILE A 160 -11.60 -11.29 10.68
N LEU A 161 -11.31 -11.41 11.97
CA LEU A 161 -10.96 -10.31 12.87
C LEU A 161 -9.48 -9.95 12.75
N LYS A 162 -9.06 -9.60 11.53
CA LYS A 162 -7.71 -9.15 11.24
C LYS A 162 -7.72 -7.64 11.05
N PRO A 163 -6.83 -6.90 11.75
CA PRO A 163 -6.68 -5.48 11.50
C PRO A 163 -6.27 -5.26 10.04
N LEU A 164 -6.94 -4.31 9.38
CA LEU A 164 -6.62 -3.95 8.00
C LEU A 164 -5.16 -3.47 7.92
N VAL A 165 -4.39 -4.09 7.02
CA VAL A 165 -3.01 -3.70 6.72
C VAL A 165 -2.98 -2.24 6.31
N ARG A 166 -2.19 -1.42 7.03
CA ARG A 166 -1.98 -0.02 6.63
C ARG A 166 -1.20 0.02 5.33
N LYS A 167 -1.78 0.64 4.31
CA LYS A 167 -1.07 0.96 3.05
C LYS A 167 -0.18 2.20 3.17
N ARG A 168 -0.38 3.01 4.22
CA ARG A 168 0.32 4.26 4.44
C ARG A 168 0.92 4.30 5.85
N HIS A 169 2.19 4.64 5.94
CA HIS A 169 2.95 4.62 7.19
C HIS A 169 2.78 5.90 8.04
N ASP A 170 2.14 6.93 7.49
CA ASP A 170 1.95 8.26 8.11
C ASP A 170 0.63 8.37 8.91
N LEU A 171 -0.16 7.30 8.96
CA LEU A 171 -1.42 7.27 9.70
C LEU A 171 -1.13 7.17 11.22
N PRO A 172 -1.92 7.86 12.05
CA PRO A 172 -1.77 7.76 13.50
C PRO A 172 -1.93 6.30 14.00
N PRO A 173 -1.30 5.97 15.13
CA PRO A 173 -1.45 4.66 15.77
C PRO A 173 -2.93 4.36 16.05
N ARG A 174 -3.34 3.11 15.83
CA ARG A 174 -4.72 2.67 16.06
C ARG A 174 -4.93 2.51 17.56
N GLN A 175 -6.17 2.62 18.03
CA GLN A 175 -6.51 2.22 19.40
C GLN A 175 -6.06 0.77 19.64
N GLY A 176 -5.32 0.53 20.73
CA GLY A 176 -4.70 -0.76 21.04
C GLY A 176 -3.27 -0.93 20.52
N GLU A 177 -2.84 -0.16 19.51
CA GLU A 177 -1.44 -0.14 19.09
C GLU A 177 -0.65 0.87 19.93
N PRO A 178 0.45 0.44 20.58
CA PRO A 178 1.29 1.36 21.34
C PRO A 178 1.88 2.42 20.41
N ALA A 179 1.59 3.69 20.72
CA ALA A 179 2.00 4.84 19.94
C ALA A 179 3.53 4.99 19.83
N PHE A 180 4.28 4.39 20.75
CA PHE A 180 5.73 4.44 20.80
C PHE A 180 6.29 3.01 20.88
N GLN A 181 6.74 2.50 19.74
CA GLN A 181 7.53 1.27 19.64
C GLN A 181 8.77 1.53 18.79
N ALA A 182 9.85 0.81 19.06
CA ALA A 182 10.98 0.78 18.16
C ALA A 182 10.55 0.14 16.83
N GLU A 183 10.69 0.88 15.73
CA GLU A 183 10.42 0.35 14.40
C GLU A 183 11.50 -0.68 14.00
N GLN A 184 11.13 -1.60 13.11
CA GLN A 184 12.08 -2.56 12.57
C GLN A 184 13.13 -1.84 11.71
N GLU A 185 14.40 -2.18 11.91
CA GLU A 185 15.50 -1.64 11.11
C GLU A 185 15.36 -2.06 9.64
N ILE A 186 15.40 -1.08 8.74
CA ILE A 186 15.33 -1.29 7.29
C ILE A 186 16.75 -1.24 6.73
N VAL A 187 17.22 -2.37 6.18
CA VAL A 187 18.53 -2.47 5.52
C VAL A 187 18.35 -2.42 4.01
N HIS A 188 19.11 -1.56 3.32
CA HIS A 188 19.09 -1.48 1.87
C HIS A 188 19.88 -2.65 1.24
N THR A 189 19.19 -3.49 0.46
CA THR A 189 19.84 -4.56 -0.31
C THR A 189 20.29 -4.04 -1.67
N PHE A 190 21.61 -3.93 -1.87
CA PHE A 190 22.19 -3.53 -3.15
C PHE A 190 22.05 -4.62 -4.21
N LYS A 191 22.11 -4.21 -5.48
CA LYS A 191 22.15 -5.14 -6.62
C LYS A 191 23.48 -5.92 -6.58
N GLU A 192 23.39 -7.23 -6.79
CA GLU A 192 24.56 -8.11 -6.89
C GLU A 192 25.40 -7.75 -8.13
N GLU A 193 26.73 -7.83 -8.01
CA GLU A 193 27.65 -7.54 -9.11
C GLU A 193 27.52 -8.59 -10.23
N GLU A 194 27.68 -8.15 -11.49
CA GLU A 194 27.61 -9.04 -12.64
C GLU A 194 28.80 -10.00 -12.67
N LYS A 195 28.54 -11.29 -12.88
CA LYS A 195 29.58 -12.32 -12.92
C LYS A 195 30.47 -12.14 -14.16
N THR A 196 31.75 -11.92 -13.94
CA THR A 196 32.75 -11.80 -15.01
C THR A 196 33.31 -13.16 -15.44
N VAL A 197 33.83 -13.23 -16.66
CA VAL A 197 34.42 -14.45 -17.22
C VAL A 197 35.88 -14.59 -16.74
N GLY A 198 36.31 -15.81 -16.42
CA GLY A 198 37.70 -16.08 -16.01
C GLY A 198 38.74 -15.74 -17.08
N TRP A 199 39.94 -15.34 -16.63
CA TRP A 199 41.06 -14.90 -17.46
C TRP A 199 41.41 -15.85 -18.62
N THR A 200 41.39 -17.16 -18.38
CA THR A 200 41.73 -18.18 -19.38
C THR A 200 40.77 -18.17 -20.57
N LYS A 201 39.47 -18.06 -20.31
CA LYS A 201 38.44 -18.00 -21.34
C LYS A 201 38.51 -16.68 -22.12
N SER A 202 38.76 -15.57 -21.44
CA SER A 202 38.98 -14.27 -22.08
C SER A 202 40.21 -14.31 -23.00
N GLY A 203 41.35 -14.84 -22.51
CA GLY A 203 42.57 -14.99 -23.29
C GLY A 203 42.41 -15.88 -24.52
N ALA A 204 41.69 -17.00 -24.39
CA ALA A 204 41.36 -17.85 -25.53
C ALA A 204 40.55 -17.09 -26.60
N GLY A 205 39.58 -16.28 -26.17
CA GLY A 205 38.81 -15.40 -27.06
C GLY A 205 39.70 -14.44 -27.84
N VAL A 206 40.63 -13.76 -27.16
CA VAL A 206 41.58 -12.82 -27.80
C VAL A 206 42.45 -13.52 -28.85
N ILE A 207 42.98 -14.71 -28.56
CA ILE A 207 43.78 -15.48 -29.51
C ILE A 207 42.97 -15.84 -30.75
N ILE A 208 41.73 -16.30 -30.58
CA ILE A 208 40.83 -16.66 -31.68
C ILE A 208 40.51 -15.42 -32.53
N THR A 209 40.25 -14.27 -31.91
CA THR A 209 39.99 -13.01 -32.63
C THR A 209 41.21 -12.50 -33.40
N LEU A 210 42.42 -12.72 -32.89
CA LEU A 210 43.68 -12.31 -33.55
C LEU A 210 44.19 -13.31 -34.60
N ALA A 211 43.72 -14.56 -34.57
CA ALA A 211 44.19 -15.62 -35.48
C ALA A 211 44.07 -15.28 -36.98
N PRO A 212 42.98 -14.67 -37.48
CA PRO A 212 42.88 -14.29 -38.90
C PRO A 212 43.95 -13.28 -39.33
N TRP A 213 44.33 -12.36 -38.45
CA TRP A 213 45.40 -11.39 -38.73
C TRP A 213 46.77 -12.08 -38.81
N GLY A 214 47.04 -13.03 -37.91
CA GLY A 214 48.25 -13.85 -37.96
C GLY A 214 48.34 -14.66 -39.26
N LEU A 215 47.22 -15.25 -39.69
CA LEU A 215 47.13 -15.97 -40.97
C LEU A 215 47.37 -15.03 -42.16
N LEU A 216 46.75 -13.84 -42.16
CA LEU A 216 46.94 -12.83 -43.21
C LEU A 216 48.42 -12.48 -43.34
N LEU A 217 49.10 -12.16 -42.23
CA LEU A 217 50.53 -11.82 -42.23
C LEU A 217 51.39 -12.98 -42.73
N ALA A 218 51.08 -14.22 -42.34
CA ALA A 218 51.78 -15.42 -42.81
C ALA A 218 51.60 -15.63 -44.32
N LEU A 219 50.38 -15.49 -44.85
CA LEU A 219 50.13 -15.59 -46.29
C LEU A 219 50.82 -14.45 -47.05
N LEU A 220 50.77 -13.23 -46.51
CA LEU A 220 51.42 -12.08 -47.11
C LEU A 220 52.94 -12.29 -47.18
N SER A 221 53.57 -12.82 -46.13
CA SER A 221 55.01 -13.20 -46.09
C SER A 221 55.42 -14.14 -47.23
N ARG A 222 54.51 -15.02 -47.66
CA ARG A 222 54.74 -15.96 -48.76
C ARG A 222 54.54 -15.34 -50.14
N ILE A 223 53.73 -14.30 -50.24
CA ILE A 223 53.42 -13.58 -51.49
C ILE A 223 54.41 -12.43 -51.72
N PHE A 224 54.95 -11.80 -50.67
CA PHE A 224 55.92 -10.71 -50.78
C PHE A 224 57.08 -10.96 -51.78
N PRO A 225 57.70 -12.15 -51.84
CA PRO A 225 58.81 -12.43 -52.78
C PRO A 225 58.41 -12.44 -54.25
N SER A 226 57.12 -12.65 -54.58
CA SER A 226 56.63 -12.65 -55.96
C SER A 226 56.12 -11.28 -56.42
N LEU A 227 56.06 -10.31 -55.52
CA LEU A 227 55.65 -8.94 -55.81
C LEU A 227 56.86 -8.08 -56.15
N ASN A 228 56.94 -7.60 -57.39
CA ASN A 228 57.94 -6.62 -57.81
C ASN A 228 57.58 -5.23 -57.26
N PHE A 229 58.04 -4.91 -56.05
CA PHE A 229 57.84 -3.58 -55.47
C PHE A 229 58.79 -2.57 -56.11
N GLN A 230 58.23 -1.61 -56.84
CA GLN A 230 58.96 -0.41 -57.23
C GLN A 230 59.06 0.51 -56.00
N SER A 231 60.26 1.04 -55.73
CA SER A 231 60.47 1.94 -54.60
C SER A 231 59.44 3.10 -54.61
N PRO A 232 58.65 3.27 -53.53
CA PRO A 232 57.68 4.34 -53.44
C PRO A 232 58.34 5.72 -53.53
N PRO A 233 57.66 6.73 -54.09
CA PRO A 233 58.15 8.11 -54.03
C PRO A 233 58.21 8.60 -52.58
N VAL A 234 59.07 9.59 -52.33
CA VAL A 234 59.21 10.22 -51.00
C VAL A 234 57.87 10.78 -50.51
N SER A 235 57.03 11.31 -51.42
CA SER A 235 55.68 11.79 -51.11
C SER A 235 54.76 10.70 -50.53
N SER A 236 54.89 9.44 -50.95
CA SER A 236 54.12 8.32 -50.39
C SER A 236 54.55 8.00 -48.96
N TYR A 237 55.84 8.07 -48.63
CA TYR A 237 56.30 7.88 -47.25
C TYR A 237 55.79 8.98 -46.31
N VAL A 238 55.77 10.23 -46.77
CA VAL A 238 55.20 11.35 -46.00
C VAL A 238 53.70 11.13 -45.77
N PHE A 239 52.95 10.71 -46.78
CA PHE A 239 51.52 10.38 -46.63
C PHE A 239 51.28 9.23 -45.64
N LEU A 240 52.06 8.15 -45.72
CA LEU A 240 51.97 7.01 -44.79
C LEU A 240 52.31 7.41 -43.34
N LEU A 241 53.29 8.29 -43.14
CA LEU A 241 53.62 8.83 -41.82
C LEU A 241 52.44 9.60 -41.24
N VAL A 242 51.79 10.46 -42.03
CA VAL A 242 50.62 11.22 -41.58
C VAL A 242 49.45 10.26 -41.24
N LEU A 243 49.24 9.21 -42.03
CA LEU A 243 48.25 8.18 -41.71
C LEU A 243 48.58 7.44 -40.39
N ALA A 244 49.85 7.07 -40.17
CA ALA A 244 50.29 6.45 -38.92
C ALA A 244 50.11 7.40 -37.72
N ALA A 245 50.33 8.71 -37.91
CA ALA A 245 50.09 9.71 -36.88
C ALA A 245 48.60 9.84 -36.53
N ILE A 246 47.69 9.76 -37.52
CA ILE A 246 46.25 9.72 -37.29
C ILE A 246 45.85 8.46 -36.51
N GLU A 247 46.34 7.28 -36.90
CA GLU A 247 46.03 6.03 -36.20
C GLU A 247 46.55 6.04 -34.75
N THR A 248 47.76 6.56 -34.56
CA THR A 248 48.33 6.74 -33.22
C THR A 248 47.48 7.69 -32.38
N LEU A 249 46.99 8.79 -32.97
CA LEU A 249 46.11 9.72 -32.28
C LEU A 249 44.78 9.07 -31.88
N ILE A 250 44.21 8.21 -32.73
CA ILE A 250 43.00 7.41 -32.42
C ILE A 250 43.28 6.42 -31.27
N PHE A 251 44.43 5.76 -31.28
CA PHE A 251 44.84 4.86 -30.20
C PHE A 251 45.01 5.61 -28.87
N VAL A 252 45.68 6.75 -28.86
CA VAL A 252 45.84 7.57 -27.64
C VAL A 252 44.48 8.07 -27.15
N TYR A 253 43.54 8.33 -28.06
CA TYR A 253 42.15 8.62 -27.68
C TYR A 253 41.47 7.46 -26.98
N TRP A 254 41.59 6.24 -27.50
CA TRP A 254 41.05 5.06 -26.86
C TRP A 254 41.62 4.82 -25.45
N VAL A 255 42.91 5.14 -25.23
CA VAL A 255 43.56 4.99 -23.91
C VAL A 255 43.08 6.04 -22.90
N GLY A 256 42.79 7.28 -23.31
CA GLY A 256 42.30 8.27 -22.34
C GLY A 256 42.20 9.74 -22.75
N LEU A 257 42.38 10.13 -24.03
CA LEU A 257 42.09 11.53 -24.41
C LEU A 257 40.59 11.82 -24.34
N LYS A 258 40.26 13.06 -23.96
CA LYS A 258 38.89 13.56 -24.04
C LYS A 258 38.58 13.97 -25.48
N LEU A 259 37.31 13.87 -25.88
CA LEU A 259 36.87 14.13 -27.24
C LEU A 259 37.26 15.53 -27.76
N TYR A 260 37.14 16.58 -26.93
CA TYR A 260 37.50 17.94 -27.34
C TYR A 260 39.01 18.16 -27.52
N GLN A 261 39.85 17.27 -26.96
CA GLN A 261 41.31 17.30 -27.14
C GLN A 261 41.72 16.55 -28.41
N LEU A 262 40.97 15.50 -28.78
CA LEU A 262 41.14 14.75 -30.03
C LEU A 262 40.73 15.57 -31.26
N LEU A 263 39.61 16.28 -31.17
CA LEU A 263 38.94 16.85 -32.34
C LEU A 263 39.81 17.88 -33.11
N PRO A 264 40.46 18.87 -32.46
CA PRO A 264 41.33 19.83 -33.18
C PRO A 264 42.53 19.18 -33.90
N PRO A 265 43.37 18.33 -33.27
CA PRO A 265 44.49 17.70 -33.96
C PRO A 265 44.03 16.69 -35.01
N LEU A 266 42.91 15.98 -34.80
CA LEU A 266 42.36 15.07 -35.81
C LEU A 266 41.95 15.82 -37.07
N ILE A 267 41.25 16.95 -36.95
CA ILE A 267 40.87 17.79 -38.09
C ILE A 267 42.13 18.30 -38.81
N ALA A 268 43.09 18.84 -38.05
CA ALA A 268 44.34 19.34 -38.62
C ALA A 268 45.12 18.26 -39.38
N LEU A 269 45.32 17.09 -38.77
CA LEU A 269 45.99 15.95 -39.40
C LEU A 269 45.20 15.42 -40.61
N SER A 270 43.87 15.44 -40.57
CA SER A 270 43.02 15.01 -41.69
C SER A 270 43.19 15.92 -42.91
N VAL A 271 43.28 17.24 -42.71
CA VAL A 271 43.56 18.20 -43.80
C VAL A 271 44.96 17.97 -44.37
N ILE A 272 45.96 17.76 -43.51
CA ILE A 272 47.33 17.45 -43.92
C ILE A 272 47.38 16.12 -44.69
N ALA A 273 46.65 15.09 -44.24
CA ALA A 273 46.54 13.80 -44.89
C ALA A 273 45.89 13.92 -46.28
N ALA A 274 44.83 14.72 -46.40
CA ALA A 274 44.18 14.96 -47.69
C ALA A 274 45.14 15.61 -48.69
N TYR A 275 45.89 16.64 -48.27
CA TYR A 275 46.86 17.32 -49.13
C TYR A 275 48.01 16.39 -49.54
N THR A 276 48.66 15.76 -48.56
CA THR A 276 49.79 14.84 -48.80
C THR A 276 49.37 13.63 -49.63
N GLY A 277 48.15 13.13 -49.42
CA GLY A 277 47.55 12.06 -50.22
C GLY A 277 47.35 12.45 -51.69
N VAL A 278 46.81 13.64 -51.96
CA VAL A 278 46.66 14.13 -53.35
C VAL A 278 48.01 14.23 -54.05
N VAL A 279 49.04 14.75 -53.36
CA VAL A 279 50.40 14.85 -53.92
C VAL A 279 50.98 13.45 -54.20
N ALA A 280 50.91 12.55 -53.23
CA ALA A 280 51.44 11.18 -53.36
C ALA A 280 50.75 10.40 -54.48
N LEU A 281 49.41 10.45 -54.56
CA LEU A 281 48.64 9.76 -55.59
C LEU A 281 48.90 10.32 -56.99
N ARG A 282 49.10 11.65 -57.13
CA ARG A 282 49.49 12.27 -58.40
C ARG A 282 50.87 11.80 -58.85
N GLU A 283 51.84 11.75 -57.95
CA GLU A 283 53.19 11.30 -58.29
C GLU A 283 53.22 9.82 -58.68
N LEU A 284 52.48 8.96 -57.95
CA LEU A 284 52.31 7.56 -58.30
C LEU A 284 51.65 7.38 -59.67
N ARG A 285 50.63 8.19 -59.99
CA ARG A 285 49.99 8.18 -61.32
C ARG A 285 50.99 8.53 -62.42
N VAL A 286 51.79 9.58 -62.25
CA VAL A 286 52.81 9.99 -63.24
C VAL A 286 53.85 8.89 -63.44
N ARG A 287 54.31 8.23 -62.37
CA ARG A 287 55.26 7.10 -62.47
C ARG A 287 54.64 5.90 -63.19
N ARG A 288 53.37 5.58 -62.91
CA ARG A 288 52.63 4.51 -63.60
C ARG A 288 52.49 4.77 -65.10
N LEU A 289 52.15 6.00 -65.49
CA LEU A 289 52.02 6.40 -66.90
C LEU A 289 53.38 6.35 -67.62
N LYS A 290 54.47 6.78 -66.96
CA LYS A 290 55.84 6.66 -67.49
C LYS A 290 56.30 5.20 -67.65
N ALA A 291 55.81 4.30 -66.80
CA ALA A 291 56.08 2.86 -66.88
C ALA A 291 55.22 2.13 -67.92
N GLY A 292 54.43 2.84 -68.75
CA GLY A 292 53.59 2.25 -69.80
C GLY A 292 52.23 1.74 -69.32
N GLY A 293 51.79 2.10 -68.11
CA GLY A 293 50.46 1.76 -67.61
C GLY A 293 49.35 2.56 -68.32
N ALA A 294 48.19 1.93 -68.49
CA ALA A 294 47.00 2.56 -69.07
C ALA A 294 46.53 3.82 -68.27
N PRO A 295 45.89 4.80 -68.94
CA PRO A 295 45.39 6.03 -68.32
C PRO A 295 44.39 5.78 -67.18
#